data_AF-A0A5A7ZPU1-F1
#
_entry.id   AF-A0A5A7ZPU1-F1
#
_cell.length_a   1.000
_cell.length_b   1.000
_cell.length_c   1.000
_cell.angle_alpha   90.00
_cell.angle_beta   90.00
_cell.angle_gamma   90.00
#
_symmetry.space_group_name_H-M   'P 1'
#
loop_
_entity.id
_entity.type
_entity.pdbx_description
1 polymer ?
#
loop_
_entity_poly.entity_id
_entity_poly.type
_entity_poly.pdbx_seq_one_letter_code
_entity_poly.pdbx_strand_id
1 'polypeptide(L)'
;MQSAASVTFPILGALVERASRRAGSRMVAYDDVGRAIGESGSWVRKFLGRHAVRLDADTYLAIRAAYDRECARIEAEAELERARFFALGGRLDAMASSEAKPRRMAASSTVTGAGTTSAVVASEMAEMVGEDRQ
;
A
#
# COMPACT_ATOMS: atom_id res chain seq x y z
N MET A 1 0.12 -32.57 0.14
CA MET A 1 0.78 -32.31 -1.16
C MET A 1 0.19 -31.05 -1.75
N GLN A 2 1.01 -30.07 -2.12
CA GLN A 2 0.51 -28.87 -2.82
C GLN A 2 0.24 -29.25 -4.27
N SER A 3 -0.98 -29.01 -4.76
CA SER A 3 -1.32 -29.12 -6.18
C SER A 3 -1.16 -27.77 -6.87
N ALA A 4 -0.91 -27.77 -8.18
CA ALA A 4 -0.88 -26.52 -8.96
C ALA A 4 -2.15 -25.68 -8.75
N ALA A 5 -3.32 -26.33 -8.68
CA ALA A 5 -4.58 -25.67 -8.37
C ALA A 5 -4.60 -25.02 -6.98
N SER A 6 -4.05 -25.69 -5.94
CA SER A 6 -4.00 -25.14 -4.57
C SER A 6 -3.15 -23.88 -4.45
N VAL A 7 -2.09 -23.77 -5.25
CA VAL A 7 -1.23 -22.57 -5.30
C VAL A 7 -1.85 -21.47 -6.17
N THR A 8 -2.53 -21.85 -7.25
CA THR A 8 -3.13 -20.90 -8.21
C THR A 8 -4.38 -20.21 -7.66
N PHE A 9 -5.16 -20.91 -6.83
CA PHE A 9 -6.40 -20.39 -6.25
C PHE A 9 -6.26 -19.04 -5.54
N PRO A 10 -5.34 -18.86 -4.56
CA PRO A 10 -5.18 -17.57 -3.90
C PRO A 10 -4.70 -16.47 -4.85
N ILE A 11 -3.84 -16.81 -5.82
CA ILE A 11 -3.28 -15.86 -6.80
C ILE A 11 -4.39 -15.31 -7.70
N LEU A 12 -5.19 -16.20 -8.28
CA LEU A 12 -6.31 -15.82 -9.13
C LEU A 12 -7.39 -15.06 -8.34
N GLY A 13 -7.60 -15.44 -7.07
CA GLY A 13 -8.49 -14.73 -6.16
C GLY A 13 -8.06 -13.28 -5.95
N ALA A 14 -6.77 -13.04 -5.69
CA ALA A 14 -6.22 -11.70 -5.50
C ALA A 14 -6.33 -10.83 -6.76
N LEU A 15 -6.05 -11.41 -7.94
CA LEU A 15 -6.23 -10.73 -9.23
C LEU A 15 -7.68 -10.25 -9.42
N VAL A 16 -8.65 -11.14 -9.19
CA VAL A 16 -10.07 -10.80 -9.31
C VAL A 16 -10.49 -9.78 -8.28
N GLU A 17 -10.04 -9.88 -7.03
CA GLU A 17 -10.38 -8.92 -5.99
C GLU A 17 -9.89 -7.52 -6.35
N ARG A 18 -8.64 -7.39 -6.79
CA ARG A 18 -8.06 -6.12 -7.24
C ARG A 18 -8.81 -5.57 -8.45
N ALA A 19 -9.09 -6.41 -9.45
CA ALA A 19 -9.87 -6.00 -10.61
C ALA A 19 -11.29 -5.55 -10.22
N SER A 20 -11.93 -6.24 -9.26
CA SER A 20 -13.25 -5.87 -8.74
C SER A 20 -13.25 -4.54 -8.02
N ARG A 21 -12.19 -4.21 -7.26
CA ARG A 21 -12.05 -2.90 -6.61
C ARG A 21 -11.89 -1.77 -7.63
N ARG A 22 -11.25 -2.02 -8.77
CA ARG A 22 -11.10 -1.03 -9.86
C ARG A 22 -12.35 -0.86 -10.70
N ALA A 23 -13.02 -1.96 -11.06
CA ALA A 23 -14.17 -1.95 -11.95
C ALA A 23 -15.52 -1.72 -11.24
N GLY A 24 -15.58 -1.91 -9.91
CA GLY A 24 -16.82 -1.82 -9.13
C GLY A 24 -17.79 -3.00 -9.31
N SER A 25 -17.49 -3.94 -10.20
CA SER A 25 -18.30 -5.14 -10.45
C SER A 25 -17.44 -6.39 -10.53
N ARG A 26 -17.86 -7.42 -9.79
CA ARG A 26 -17.17 -8.72 -9.77
C ARG A 26 -17.31 -9.46 -11.10
N MET A 27 -18.40 -9.26 -11.82
CA MET A 27 -18.62 -9.87 -13.14
C MET A 27 -17.64 -9.32 -14.17
N VAL A 28 -17.47 -7.99 -14.21
CA VAL A 28 -16.48 -7.34 -15.07
C VAL A 28 -15.07 -7.78 -14.69
N ALA A 29 -14.78 -7.91 -13.39
CA ALA A 29 -13.48 -8.40 -12.92
C ALA A 29 -13.16 -9.82 -13.39
N TYR A 30 -14.14 -10.74 -13.42
CA TYR A 30 -13.92 -12.07 -13.98
C TYR A 30 -13.58 -12.02 -15.46
N ASP A 31 -14.30 -11.20 -16.23
CA ASP A 31 -14.05 -11.07 -17.68
C ASP A 31 -12.70 -10.41 -17.98
N ASP A 32 -12.33 -9.38 -17.23
CA ASP A 32 -11.04 -8.69 -17.38
C ASP A 32 -9.87 -9.60 -17.04
N VAL A 33 -9.95 -10.32 -15.90
CA VAL A 33 -8.92 -11.28 -15.51
C VAL A 33 -8.86 -12.44 -16.48
N GLY A 34 -10.01 -12.96 -16.94
CA GLY A 34 -10.08 -13.99 -17.97
C GLY A 34 -9.32 -13.57 -19.22
N ARG A 35 -9.64 -12.41 -19.79
CA ARG A 35 -8.94 -11.88 -20.97
C ARG A 35 -7.43 -11.72 -20.74
N ALA A 36 -7.02 -11.31 -19.54
CA ALA A 36 -5.61 -11.13 -19.21
C ALA A 36 -4.80 -12.43 -19.16
N ILE A 37 -5.46 -13.56 -18.87
CA ILE A 37 -4.83 -14.90 -18.77
C ILE A 37 -5.14 -15.81 -19.97
N GLY A 38 -5.88 -15.32 -20.96
CA GLY A 38 -6.28 -16.08 -22.14
C GLY A 38 -7.48 -17.02 -21.94
N GLU A 39 -8.26 -16.81 -20.88
CA GLU A 39 -9.43 -17.62 -20.53
C GLU A 39 -10.73 -16.79 -20.56
N SER A 40 -11.88 -17.46 -20.40
CA SER A 40 -13.16 -16.76 -20.24
C SER A 40 -13.42 -16.36 -18.77
N GLY A 41 -14.19 -15.29 -18.53
CA GLY A 41 -14.63 -14.95 -17.17
C GLY A 41 -15.47 -16.05 -16.52
N SER A 42 -16.20 -16.84 -17.32
CA SER A 42 -16.90 -18.04 -16.87
C SER A 42 -15.94 -19.11 -16.33
N TRP A 43 -14.79 -19.33 -16.99
CA TRP A 43 -13.74 -20.23 -16.51
C TRP A 43 -13.19 -19.75 -15.17
N VAL A 44 -12.87 -18.46 -15.05
CA VAL A 44 -12.35 -17.87 -13.79
C VAL A 44 -13.35 -18.06 -12.65
N ARG A 45 -14.63 -17.78 -12.88
CA ARG A 45 -15.70 -17.99 -11.89
C ARG A 45 -15.82 -19.45 -11.50
N LYS A 46 -15.75 -20.39 -12.44
CA LYS A 46 -15.82 -21.83 -12.17
C LYS A 46 -14.61 -22.31 -11.36
N PHE A 47 -13.42 -21.88 -11.74
CA PHE A 47 -12.18 -22.20 -11.03
C PHE A 47 -12.23 -21.71 -9.57
N LEU A 48 -12.60 -20.45 -9.35
CA LEU A 48 -12.75 -19.87 -8.01
C LEU A 48 -13.93 -20.46 -7.22
N GLY A 49 -14.97 -20.94 -7.92
CA GLY A 49 -16.07 -21.72 -7.34
C GLY A 49 -15.70 -23.17 -7.03
N ARG A 50 -14.44 -23.59 -7.22
CA ARG A 50 -13.94 -24.96 -7.02
C ARG A 50 -14.67 -26.01 -7.87
N HIS A 51 -15.24 -25.60 -9.00
CA HIS A 51 -15.79 -26.53 -9.97
C HIS A 51 -14.65 -27.24 -10.72
N ALA A 52 -14.91 -28.45 -11.20
CA ALA A 52 -13.96 -29.20 -12.01
C ALA A 52 -13.74 -28.50 -13.35
N VAL A 53 -12.62 -27.78 -13.45
CA VAL A 53 -12.11 -27.19 -14.69
C VAL A 53 -10.65 -27.58 -14.85
N ARG A 54 -10.21 -27.77 -16.09
CA ARG A 54 -8.82 -28.09 -16.38
C ARG A 54 -7.97 -26.84 -16.19
N LEU A 55 -6.88 -26.98 -15.43
CA LEU A 55 -5.82 -25.99 -15.34
C LEU A 55 -4.64 -26.49 -16.17
N ASP A 56 -4.48 -25.91 -17.34
CA ASP A 56 -3.35 -26.21 -18.21
C ASP A 56 -2.08 -25.51 -17.75
N ALA A 57 -0.92 -26.05 -18.14
CA ALA A 57 0.37 -25.47 -17.81
C ALA A 57 0.48 -24.03 -18.35
N ASP A 58 0.00 -23.79 -19.56
CA ASP A 58 0.01 -22.46 -20.18
C ASP A 58 -0.87 -21.47 -19.42
N THR A 59 -2.08 -21.89 -19.03
CA THR A 59 -2.98 -21.06 -18.19
C THR A 59 -2.34 -20.75 -16.84
N TYR A 60 -1.67 -21.72 -16.22
CA TYR A 60 -0.92 -21.49 -14.98
C TYR A 60 0.17 -20.43 -15.14
N LEU A 61 0.99 -20.54 -16.20
CA LEU A 61 2.05 -19.57 -16.48
C LEU A 61 1.48 -18.19 -16.81
N ALA A 62 0.37 -18.12 -17.55
CA ALA A 62 -0.33 -16.87 -17.85
C ALA A 62 -0.86 -16.20 -16.57
N ILE A 63 -1.42 -16.97 -15.63
CA ILE A 63 -1.87 -16.46 -14.33
C ILE A 63 -0.70 -15.88 -13.53
N ARG A 64 0.44 -16.59 -13.49
CA ARG A 64 1.66 -16.11 -12.82
C ARG A 64 2.16 -14.81 -13.43
N ALA A 65 2.30 -14.75 -14.75
CA ALA A 65 2.73 -13.55 -15.46
C ALA A 65 1.75 -12.37 -15.28
N ALA A 66 0.44 -12.63 -15.20
CA ALA A 66 -0.55 -11.60 -14.90
C ALA A 66 -0.40 -11.06 -13.46
N TYR A 67 -0.16 -11.95 -12.50
CA TYR A 67 0.08 -11.57 -11.11
C TYR A 67 1.35 -10.75 -10.94
N ASP A 68 2.48 -11.21 -11.50
CA ASP A 68 3.76 -10.52 -11.38
C ASP A 68 3.71 -9.12 -11.99
N ARG A 69 3.02 -8.96 -13.14
CA ARG A 69 2.77 -7.64 -13.75
C ARG A 69 1.94 -6.72 -12.85
N GLU A 70 0.92 -7.24 -12.18
CA GLU A 70 0.09 -6.45 -11.26
C GLU A 70 0.89 -6.04 -10.01
N CYS A 71 1.71 -6.94 -9.46
CA CYS A 71 2.62 -6.62 -8.35
C CYS A 71 3.62 -5.53 -8.75
N ALA A 72 4.31 -5.68 -9.89
CA ALA A 72 5.25 -4.69 -10.39
C ALA A 72 4.59 -3.31 -10.61
N ARG A 73 3.34 -3.30 -11.08
CA ARG A 73 2.57 -2.06 -11.23
C ARG A 73 2.25 -1.40 -9.90
N ILE A 74 1.84 -2.17 -8.89
CA ILE A 74 1.57 -1.64 -7.54
C ILE A 74 2.85 -1.08 -6.90
N GLU A 75 3.98 -1.78 -7.07
CA GLU A 75 5.27 -1.31 -6.57
C GLU A 75 5.70 -0.01 -7.23
N ALA A 76 5.49 0.12 -8.55
CA ALA A 76 5.74 1.36 -9.28
C ALA A 76 4.80 2.50 -8.83
N GLU A 77 3.52 2.23 -8.61
CA GLU A 77 2.57 3.21 -8.04
C GLU A 77 3.03 3.69 -6.65
N ALA A 78 3.47 2.77 -5.79
CA ALA A 78 3.96 3.09 -4.45
C ALA A 78 5.29 3.87 -4.46
N GLU A 79 6.18 3.58 -5.40
CA GLU A 79 7.41 4.35 -5.59
C GLU A 79 7.10 5.80 -5.98
N LEU A 80 6.17 5.99 -6.92
CA LEU A 80 5.74 7.33 -7.32
C LEU A 80 5.08 8.09 -6.17
N GLU A 81 4.29 7.42 -5.34
CA GLU A 81 3.69 8.02 -4.14
C GLU A 81 4.75 8.43 -3.11
N ARG A 82 5.74 7.57 -2.84
CA ARG A 82 6.88 7.89 -1.97
C ARG A 82 7.67 9.08 -2.50
N ALA A 83 7.97 9.13 -3.79
CA ALA A 83 8.65 10.26 -4.42
C ALA A 83 7.83 11.58 -4.29
N ARG A 84 6.51 11.52 -4.47
CA ARG A 84 5.61 12.68 -4.27
C ARG A 84 5.61 13.15 -2.82
N PHE A 85 5.57 12.23 -1.87
CA PHE A 85 5.63 12.55 -0.45
C PHE A 85 6.94 13.26 -0.08
N PHE A 86 8.09 12.75 -0.53
CA PHE A 86 9.38 13.40 -0.32
C PHE A 86 9.49 14.77 -1.00
N ALA A 87 8.96 14.91 -2.21
CA ALA A 87 8.92 16.20 -2.90
C ALA A 87 8.07 17.24 -2.14
N LEU A 88 6.99 16.82 -1.48
CA LEU A 88 6.18 17.70 -0.64
C LEU A 88 6.89 18.04 0.67
N GLY A 89 7.50 17.05 1.35
CA GLY A 89 8.26 17.24 2.58
C GLY A 89 9.49 18.14 2.41
N GLY A 90 10.27 17.96 1.34
CA GLY A 90 11.42 18.81 1.03
C GLY A 90 11.03 20.26 0.74
N ARG A 91 9.82 20.49 0.19
CA ARG A 91 9.28 21.85 0.03
C ARG A 91 8.89 22.48 1.37
N LEU A 92 8.32 21.70 2.30
CA LEU A 92 7.96 22.18 3.63
C LEU A 92 9.21 22.50 4.47
N ASP A 93 10.24 21.66 4.40
CA ASP A 93 11.52 21.88 5.11
C ASP A 93 12.28 23.09 4.55
N ALA A 94 12.24 23.30 3.23
CA ALA A 94 12.80 24.50 2.59
C ALA A 94 12.06 25.79 3.00
N MET A 95 10.72 25.73 3.16
CA MET A 95 9.94 26.86 3.66
C MET A 95 10.21 27.13 5.15
N ALA A 96 10.28 26.09 5.99
CA ALA A 96 10.61 26.21 7.41
C ALA A 96 12.03 26.79 7.62
N SER A 97 13.00 26.38 6.80
CA SER A 97 14.37 26.91 6.84
C SER A 97 14.45 28.38 6.38
N SER A 98 13.56 28.83 5.51
CA SER A 98 13.48 30.24 5.10
C SER A 98 12.92 31.15 6.20
N GLU A 99 12.06 30.63 7.06
CA GLU A 99 11.45 31.37 8.17
C GLU A 99 12.36 31.37 9.42
N ALA A 100 13.17 30.32 9.60
CA ALA A 100 14.15 30.19 10.66
C ALA A 100 15.48 30.96 10.41
N LYS A 101 15.50 32.01 9.59
CA LYS A 101 16.67 32.91 9.51
C LYS A 101 16.71 33.72 10.81
N PRO A 102 17.64 33.46 11.75
CA PRO A 102 17.73 34.28 12.94
C PRO A 102 18.08 35.69 12.50
N ARG A 103 17.21 36.63 12.86
CA ARG A 103 17.49 38.07 12.89
C ARG A 103 18.60 38.33 13.92
N ARG A 104 19.82 37.89 13.62
CA ARG A 104 21.03 38.47 14.19
C ARG A 104 21.17 39.81 13.48
N MET A 105 20.67 40.86 14.11
CA MET A 105 21.42 42.07 14.42
C MET A 105 20.49 43.12 15.07
N ALA A 106 21.07 43.77 16.08
CA ALA A 106 20.60 44.94 16.83
C ALA A 106 19.48 44.70 17.86
N ALA A 107 19.87 44.54 19.14
CA ALA A 107 19.74 45.64 20.09
C ALA A 107 20.53 45.35 21.38
N SER A 108 20.98 46.45 21.95
CA SER A 108 21.86 46.62 23.09
C SER A 108 21.18 46.32 24.44
N SER A 109 22.04 46.14 25.44
CA SER A 109 21.85 46.53 26.85
C SER A 109 21.00 45.64 27.77
N THR A 110 21.69 45.13 28.80
CA THR A 110 21.29 45.04 30.21
C THR A 110 19.96 44.37 30.57
N VAL A 111 20.02 43.23 31.25
CA VAL A 111 19.35 43.05 32.55
C VAL A 111 19.88 41.80 33.28
N THR A 112 20.38 42.04 34.48
CA THR A 112 20.56 41.07 35.57
C THR A 112 19.24 41.01 36.32
N GLY A 113 18.65 39.83 36.54
CA GLY A 113 17.42 39.75 37.34
C GLY A 113 16.78 38.37 37.36
N ALA A 114 16.65 37.84 38.56
CA ALA A 114 16.15 36.51 38.90
C ALA A 114 14.61 36.37 38.83
N GLY A 115 14.14 35.11 38.81
CA GLY A 115 12.75 34.69 39.04
C GLY A 115 12.32 33.64 38.01
N THR A 116 12.29 32.33 38.34
CA THR A 116 11.16 31.62 38.98
C THR A 116 9.92 31.67 38.07
N THR A 117 9.37 30.59 37.50
CA THR A 117 8.92 29.29 38.03
C THR A 117 8.52 28.36 36.87
N SER A 118 8.68 27.04 37.07
CA SER A 118 7.66 25.95 36.94
C SER A 118 6.75 25.90 35.68
N ALA A 119 6.34 24.78 35.10
CA ALA A 119 6.38 23.35 35.43
C ALA A 119 5.69 22.58 34.27
N VAL A 120 6.02 21.29 34.05
CA VAL A 120 5.09 20.17 33.74
C VAL A 120 4.34 20.23 32.39
N VAL A 121 4.32 19.26 31.46
CA VAL A 121 4.00 17.81 31.50
C VAL A 121 4.39 17.21 30.14
N ALA A 122 4.89 15.98 30.09
CA ALA A 122 4.60 15.04 29.00
C ALA A 122 4.86 13.59 29.47
N SER A 123 3.89 13.03 30.20
CA SER A 123 3.62 11.59 30.26
C SER A 123 3.18 11.16 28.85
N GLU A 124 3.83 10.15 28.26
CA GLU A 124 3.40 8.74 28.32
C GLU A 124 2.32 8.44 27.28
N MET A 125 2.71 7.75 26.19
CA MET A 125 1.88 6.77 25.47
C MET A 125 2.83 5.82 24.74
N ALA A 126 3.28 4.80 25.45
CA ALA A 126 3.82 3.58 24.87
C ALA A 126 2.78 2.47 25.06
N GLU A 127 2.75 1.57 24.08
CA GLU A 127 2.25 0.20 24.17
C GLU A 127 0.77 -0.07 23.83
N MET A 128 0.56 -0.72 22.69
CA MET A 128 -0.61 -1.56 22.44
C MET A 128 -0.21 -2.70 21.48
N VAL A 129 0.16 -3.86 22.05
CA VAL A 129 0.37 -5.14 21.35
C VAL A 129 -0.22 -6.26 22.22
N GLY A 130 -1.02 -7.12 21.60
CA GLY A 130 -1.45 -8.44 22.09
C GLY A 130 -2.65 -8.41 23.04
N GLU A 131 -3.58 -9.36 23.05
CA GLU A 131 -3.60 -10.69 22.45
C GLU A 131 -5.03 -11.29 22.51
N ASP A 132 -5.20 -12.34 21.72
CA ASP A 132 -6.29 -13.29 21.48
C ASP A 132 -7.13 -13.86 22.65
N ARG A 133 -8.24 -14.51 22.21
CA ARG A 133 -9.00 -15.64 22.79
C ARG A 133 -9.94 -15.43 23.99
N GLN A 134 -11.24 -15.65 23.74
CA GLN A 134 -11.91 -16.97 23.91
C GLN A 134 -13.21 -17.03 23.12
#